data_AF-A0A7X7QWN5-F1
#
_entry.id   AF-A0A7X7QWN5-F1
#
_cell.length_a   1.000
_cell.length_b   1.000
_cell.length_c   1.000
_cell.angle_alpha   90.00
_cell.angle_beta   90.00
_cell.angle_gamma   90.00
#
_symmetry.space_group_name_H-M   'P 1'
#
loop_
_entity.id
_entity.type
_entity.pdbx_description
1 polymer ?
#
loop_
_entity_poly.entity_id
_entity_poly.type
_entity_poly.pdbx_seq_one_letter_code
_entity_poly.pdbx_strand_id
1 'polypeptide(L)' 'MVKSGILAIWNFAPAHLEVPDNVLVRNENMAASLAVLSKHLSEQLMNS' A
#
# COMPACT_ATOMS: atom_id res chain seq x y z
N MET A 1 -12.67 14.80 3.89
CA MET A 1 -12.65 13.51 3.17
C MET A 1 -13.79 12.62 3.65
N VAL A 2 -13.68 11.86 4.74
CA VAL A 2 -14.80 11.00 5.22
C VAL A 2 -16.10 11.77 5.43
N LYS A 3 -16.06 12.95 6.08
CA LYS A 3 -17.23 13.84 6.25
C LYS A 3 -17.83 14.37 4.94
N SER A 4 -17.12 14.22 3.83
CA SER A 4 -17.54 14.62 2.49
C SER A 4 -18.17 13.47 1.70
N GLY A 5 -18.35 12.28 2.31
CA GLY A 5 -19.09 11.16 1.74
C GLY A 5 -18.27 10.11 0.98
N ILE A 6 -16.93 10.14 1.05
CA ILE A 6 -16.13 9.04 0.48
C ILE A 6 -16.28 7.74 1.27
N LEU A 7 -16.38 6.63 0.56
CA LEU A 7 -16.61 5.28 1.11
C LEU A 7 -15.37 4.40 1.13
N ALA A 8 -14.30 4.82 0.46
CA ALA A 8 -13.05 4.06 0.41
C ALA A 8 -11.82 4.99 0.42
N ILE A 9 -10.76 4.54 1.08
CA ILE A 9 -9.46 5.20 1.12
C ILE A 9 -8.39 4.19 0.72
N TRP A 10 -7.63 4.51 -0.32
CA TRP A 10 -6.39 3.81 -0.64
C TRP A 10 -5.23 4.55 0.01
N ASN A 11 -4.72 4.00 1.10
CA ASN A 11 -3.73 4.63 1.95
C ASN A 11 -2.32 4.17 1.58
N PHE A 12 -1.54 5.07 1.00
CA PHE A 12 -0.12 4.89 0.72
C PHE A 12 0.78 5.48 1.81
N ALA A 13 0.20 6.21 2.77
CA ALA A 13 0.97 6.80 3.85
C ALA A 13 1.28 5.73 4.93
N PRO A 14 2.44 5.80 5.61
CA PRO A 14 2.77 4.93 6.74
C PRO A 14 2.04 5.40 8.02
N ALA A 15 0.74 5.68 7.91
CA ALA A 15 -0.09 6.19 8.99
C ALA A 15 -1.30 5.30 9.17
N HIS A 16 -1.65 5.01 10.43
CA HIS A 16 -2.91 4.38 10.76
C HIS A 16 -4.02 5.43 10.68
N LEU A 17 -5.05 5.15 9.87
CA LEU A 17 -6.19 6.04 9.71
C LEU A 17 -7.33 5.56 10.59
N GLU A 18 -7.77 6.41 11.52
CA GLU A 18 -9.02 6.21 12.24
C GLU A 18 -10.18 6.70 11.37
N VAL A 19 -10.97 5.75 10.89
CA VAL A 19 -12.17 6.03 10.09
C VAL A 19 -13.35 5.23 10.62
N PRO A 20 -14.60 5.72 10.41
CA PRO A 20 -15.81 4.95 10.71
C PRO A 20 -15.86 3.61 9.96
N ASP A 21 -16.49 2.60 10.56
CA ASP A 21 -16.57 1.23 10.04
C ASP A 21 -17.13 1.11 8.61
N ASN A 22 -17.95 2.09 8.19
CA ASN A 22 -18.54 2.12 6.86
C ASN A 22 -17.58 2.63 5.76
N VAL A 23 -16.31 2.91 6.10
CA VAL A 23 -15.27 3.35 5.16
C VAL A 23 -14.22 2.26 5.01
N LEU A 24 -14.08 1.74 3.79
CA LEU A 24 -13.09 0.72 3.48
C LEU A 24 -11.69 1.35 3.34
N VAL A 25 -10.73 0.90 4.15
CA VAL A 25 -9.33 1.34 4.05
C VAL A 25 -8.46 0.21 3.50
N ARG A 26 -7.79 0.47 2.38
CA ARG A 26 -6.73 -0.39 1.86
C ARG A 26 -5.38 0.27 2.14
N ASN A 27 -4.58 -0.33 3.00
CA ASN A 27 -3.20 0.11 3.23
C ASN A 27 -2.27 -0.55 2.21
N GLU A 28 -1.48 0.27 1.51
CA GLU A 28 -0.51 -0.19 0.54
C GLU A 28 0.91 -0.12 1.12
N ASN A 29 1.59 -1.26 1.18
CA ASN A 29 2.98 -1.30 1.63
C ASN A 29 3.92 -1.26 0.42
N MET A 30 4.18 -0.04 -0.06
CA MET A 30 5.05 0.19 -1.22
C MET A 30 6.48 -0.31 -0.99
N ALA A 31 7.00 -0.22 0.24
CA ALA A 31 8.34 -0.69 0.57
C ALA A 31 8.45 -2.21 0.41
N ALA A 32 7.44 -2.96 0.85
CA ALA A 32 7.39 -4.40 0.64
C ALA A 32 7.29 -4.76 -0.86
N SER A 33 6.43 -4.08 -1.61
CA SER A 33 6.30 -4.29 -3.06
C SER A 33 7.62 -4.02 -3.79
N LEU A 34 8.34 -2.97 -3.43
CA LEU A 34 9.65 -2.67 -4.00
C LEU A 34 10.72 -3.69 -3.60
N ALA A 35 10.72 -4.15 -2.35
CA ALA A 35 11.67 -5.17 -1.89
C ALA A 35 11.50 -6.48 -2.67
N VAL A 36 10.26 -6.90 -2.93
CA VAL A 36 9.96 -8.08 -3.76
C VAL A 36 10.46 -7.88 -5.18
N LEU A 37 10.17 -6.74 -5.80
CA LEU A 37 10.65 -6.42 -7.15
C LEU A 37 12.17 -6.39 -7.23
N SER A 38 12.82 -5.75 -6.25
CA SER A 38 14.29 -5.68 -6.17
C SER A 38 14.92 -7.06 -6.03
N LYS A 39 14.30 -7.96 -5.26
CA LYS A 39 14.76 -9.34 -5.13
C LYS A 39 14.69 -10.07 -6.46
N HIS A 40 13.55 -10.02 -7.16
CA HIS A 40 13.40 -10.67 -8.46
C HIS A 40 14.41 -10.14 -9.49
N LEU A 41 14.65 -8.82 -9.50
CA LEU A 41 15.66 -8.23 -10.37
C LEU A 41 17.07 -8.74 -10.05
N SER A 42 17.43 -8.80 -8.77
CA SER A 42 18.73 -9.33 -8.33
C SER A 42 18.92 -10.80 -8.76
N GLU A 43 17.88 -11.63 -8.62
CA GLU A 43 17.92 -13.02 -9.04
C GLU A 43 18.11 -13.16 -10.57
N GLN A 44 17.45 -12.32 -11.37
CA GLN A 44 17.63 -12.30 -12.82
C GLN A 44 19.06 -11.92 -13.23
N LEU A 45 19.64 -10.91 -12.56
CA LEU A 45 20.99 -10.44 -12.84
C LEU A 45 22.06 -11.45 -12.42
N MET A 46 21.84 -12.22 -11.35
CA MET A 46 22.77 -13.29 -10.92
C MET A 46 22.73 -14.54 -11.82
N ASN A 47 21.64 -14.72 -12.57
CA ASN A 47 21.45 -15.85 -13.48
C ASN A 47 21.83 -15.52 -14.95
N SER A 48 22.43 -14.34 -15.19
CA SER A 48 22.91 -13.86 -16.50
C SER A 48 24.43 -13.91 -16.58
#